data_AF-A0A7J3XKE8-F1
#
_entry.id   AF-A0A7J3XKE8-F1
#
_cell.length_a   1.000
_cell.length_b   1.000
_cell.length_c   1.000
_cell.angle_alpha   90.00
_cell.angle_beta   90.00
_cell.angle_gamma   90.00
#
_symmetry.space_group_name_H-M   'P 1'
#
loop_
_entity.id
_entity.type
_entity.pdbx_description
1 polymer ?
#
loop_
_entity_poly.entity_id
_entity_poly.type
_entity_poly.pdbx_seq_one_letter_code
_entity_poly.pdbx_strand_id
1 'polypeptide(L)'
;MVIWLASPLGVGKAADPMLPLKPLTAALKEADAWVEFNNQWLLYSTPWDIAMEENKKLRYLCLVGMDVDMMIRCIGRVDFPTLKEFQTKVVELTRKAKRMRITTPAGTDVSFENDPSRPILLEVGYADTPGPHFMSGQIGWSPIFETINGVIVFDGSLSPPIGLLKEPVKLHVKEGKIVKIEGGKEAIEFEAWLKSFDDPNMFYMAHVCYGFHPNAKLTGAILEDERVWGCTEWGIGNVGPMLAPPKGRPAKSHTDGICLNSSVWLDDVQLLDKGKVVHPELIELAKKLGKA
;
A
#
# COMPACT_ATOMS: atom_id res chain seq x y z
N MET A 1 -14.82 -23.68 5.41
CA MET A 1 -14.03 -24.33 4.34
C MET A 1 -12.62 -23.79 4.41
N VAL A 2 -11.60 -24.63 4.29
CA VAL A 2 -10.18 -24.22 4.20
C VAL A 2 -9.64 -24.72 2.87
N ILE A 3 -9.00 -23.84 2.11
CA ILE A 3 -8.35 -24.19 0.83
C ILE A 3 -6.85 -24.07 1.04
N TRP A 4 -6.13 -25.18 0.84
CA TRP A 4 -4.67 -25.20 0.89
C TRP A 4 -4.12 -25.34 -0.52
N LEU A 5 -3.18 -24.46 -0.89
CA LEU A 5 -2.52 -24.45 -2.19
C LEU A 5 -1.02 -24.18 -2.01
N ALA A 6 -0.21 -24.70 -2.93
CA ALA A 6 1.22 -24.34 -2.96
C ALA A 6 1.35 -22.85 -3.28
N SER A 7 2.26 -22.15 -2.60
CA SER A 7 2.50 -20.74 -2.88
C SER A 7 2.93 -20.58 -4.34
N PRO A 8 2.26 -19.73 -5.14
CA PRO A 8 2.73 -19.43 -6.49
C PRO A 8 4.07 -18.69 -6.43
N LEU A 9 4.76 -18.61 -7.57
CA LEU A 9 6.05 -17.91 -7.70
C LEU A 9 5.89 -16.42 -8.03
N GLY A 10 4.67 -15.94 -8.20
CA GLY A 10 4.36 -14.55 -8.50
C GLY A 10 3.05 -14.12 -7.84
N VAL A 11 2.64 -12.89 -8.13
CA VAL A 11 1.46 -12.24 -7.54
C VAL A 11 0.45 -11.82 -8.61
N GLY A 12 -0.83 -11.70 -8.24
CA GLY A 12 -1.89 -11.37 -9.19
C GLY A 12 -1.95 -12.34 -10.37
N LYS A 13 -2.12 -11.85 -11.60
CA LYS A 13 -2.18 -12.72 -12.80
C LYS A 13 -0.89 -13.50 -13.08
N ALA A 14 0.26 -13.06 -12.56
CA ALA A 14 1.49 -13.83 -12.67
C ALA A 14 1.42 -15.16 -11.89
N ALA A 15 0.50 -15.27 -10.93
CA ALA A 15 0.23 -16.51 -10.20
C ALA A 15 -0.70 -17.47 -10.97
N ASP A 16 -1.53 -16.99 -11.90
CA ASP A 16 -2.60 -17.77 -12.54
C ASP A 16 -2.16 -19.13 -13.10
N PRO A 17 -0.97 -19.27 -13.76
CA PRO A 17 -0.53 -20.57 -14.27
C PRO A 17 -0.33 -21.65 -13.20
N MET A 18 -0.20 -21.26 -11.92
CA MET A 18 0.04 -22.15 -10.79
C MET A 18 -1.21 -22.37 -9.91
N LEU A 19 -2.33 -21.74 -10.24
CA LEU A 19 -3.54 -21.79 -9.43
C LEU A 19 -4.57 -22.75 -10.01
N PRO A 20 -5.36 -23.45 -9.18
CA PRO A 20 -6.50 -24.22 -9.64
C PRO A 20 -7.68 -23.26 -9.93
N LEU A 21 -7.58 -22.52 -11.05
CA LEU A 21 -8.45 -21.38 -11.38
C LEU A 21 -9.94 -21.70 -11.24
N LYS A 22 -10.43 -22.72 -11.95
CA LYS A 22 -11.86 -23.06 -11.97
C LYS A 22 -12.46 -23.37 -10.59
N PRO A 23 -11.93 -24.34 -9.81
CA PRO A 23 -12.51 -24.64 -8.49
C PRO A 23 -12.32 -23.50 -7.49
N LEU A 24 -11.20 -22.75 -7.54
CA LEU A 24 -10.99 -21.61 -6.66
C LEU A 24 -12.01 -20.50 -6.95
N THR A 25 -12.19 -20.13 -8.22
CA THR A 25 -13.21 -19.16 -8.64
C THR A 25 -14.61 -19.58 -8.21
N ALA A 26 -14.99 -20.84 -8.45
CA ALA A 26 -16.31 -21.34 -8.07
C ALA A 26 -16.56 -21.23 -6.56
N ALA A 27 -15.56 -21.57 -5.74
CA ALA A 27 -15.64 -21.47 -4.29
C ALA A 27 -15.79 -20.01 -3.81
N LEU A 28 -15.01 -19.09 -4.39
CA LEU A 28 -15.04 -17.66 -4.05
C LEU A 28 -16.34 -16.97 -4.50
N LYS A 29 -16.99 -17.46 -5.55
CA LYS A 29 -18.28 -16.92 -6.03
C LYS A 29 -19.45 -17.15 -5.06
N GLU A 30 -19.36 -18.17 -4.20
CA GLU A 30 -20.45 -18.54 -3.28
C GLU A 30 -20.18 -18.08 -1.83
N ALA A 31 -18.91 -17.85 -1.47
CA ALA A 31 -18.50 -17.48 -0.13
C ALA A 31 -19.03 -16.10 0.32
N ASP A 32 -19.34 -15.96 1.61
CA ASP A 32 -19.70 -14.66 2.22
C ASP A 32 -18.46 -13.92 2.76
N ALA A 33 -17.40 -14.65 3.07
CA ALA A 33 -16.14 -14.12 3.55
C ALA A 33 -14.97 -14.97 3.07
N TRP A 34 -13.87 -14.31 2.72
CA TRP A 34 -12.60 -14.92 2.36
C TRP A 34 -11.48 -14.21 3.10
N VAL A 35 -10.79 -14.93 3.98
CA VAL A 35 -9.56 -14.45 4.62
C VAL A 35 -8.38 -15.15 3.95
N GLU A 36 -7.45 -14.36 3.43
CA GLU A 36 -6.27 -14.87 2.71
C GLU A 36 -5.01 -14.78 3.58
N PHE A 37 -4.33 -15.92 3.75
CA PHE A 37 -3.07 -16.03 4.50
C PHE A 37 -1.92 -16.54 3.61
N ASN A 38 -2.02 -16.36 2.29
CA ASN A 38 -0.98 -16.81 1.35
C ASN A 38 0.31 -15.99 1.53
N ASN A 39 1.47 -16.54 1.16
CA ASN A 39 2.71 -15.74 1.13
C ASN A 39 2.79 -14.82 -0.10
N GLN A 40 2.17 -15.22 -1.20
CA GLN A 40 2.01 -14.41 -2.42
C GLN A 40 0.53 -14.10 -2.60
N TRP A 41 0.18 -12.83 -2.80
CA TRP A 41 -1.22 -12.42 -2.87
C TRP A 41 -1.90 -12.83 -4.17
N LEU A 42 -3.15 -13.27 -4.03
CA LEU A 42 -4.05 -13.54 -5.14
C LEU A 42 -4.84 -12.29 -5.57
N LEU A 43 -4.72 -11.16 -4.86
CA LEU A 43 -5.23 -9.87 -5.32
C LEU A 43 -4.80 -9.61 -6.78
N TYR A 44 -5.74 -9.23 -7.65
CA TYR A 44 -5.58 -9.04 -9.10
C TYR A 44 -5.33 -10.32 -9.94
N SER A 45 -5.42 -11.51 -9.35
CA SER A 45 -5.45 -12.78 -10.10
C SER A 45 -6.80 -12.99 -10.78
N THR A 46 -6.87 -13.92 -11.75
CA THR A 46 -8.14 -14.22 -12.42
C THR A 46 -9.26 -14.66 -11.44
N PRO A 47 -9.02 -15.53 -10.45
CA PRO A 47 -10.05 -15.90 -9.48
C PRO A 47 -10.52 -14.74 -8.60
N TRP A 48 -9.61 -13.84 -8.23
CA TRP A 48 -9.94 -12.65 -7.45
C TRP A 48 -10.77 -11.66 -8.28
N ASP A 49 -10.37 -11.37 -9.52
CA ASP A 49 -11.08 -10.44 -10.41
C ASP A 49 -12.52 -10.91 -10.63
N ILE A 50 -12.71 -12.20 -10.96
CA ILE A 50 -14.04 -12.78 -11.16
C ILE A 50 -14.85 -12.75 -9.86
N ALA A 51 -14.24 -13.07 -8.71
CA ALA A 51 -14.96 -13.06 -7.43
C ALA A 51 -15.43 -11.65 -7.04
N MET A 52 -14.58 -10.63 -7.20
CA MET A 52 -14.96 -9.24 -6.92
C MET A 52 -16.01 -8.71 -7.90
N GLU A 53 -15.97 -9.17 -9.15
CA GLU A 53 -16.96 -8.80 -10.15
C GLU A 53 -18.31 -9.49 -9.90
N GLU A 54 -18.34 -10.79 -9.67
CA GLU A 54 -19.57 -11.57 -9.68
C GLU A 54 -20.20 -11.76 -8.29
N ASN A 55 -19.40 -11.77 -7.21
CA ASN A 55 -19.89 -11.99 -5.86
C ASN A 55 -19.99 -10.68 -5.06
N LYS A 56 -21.13 -10.00 -5.21
CA LYS A 56 -21.38 -8.69 -4.58
C LYS A 56 -21.54 -8.71 -3.06
N LYS A 57 -21.59 -9.89 -2.43
CA LYS A 57 -21.66 -10.05 -0.97
C LYS A 57 -20.31 -10.45 -0.35
N LEU A 58 -19.31 -10.80 -1.16
CA LEU A 58 -18.03 -11.30 -0.67
C LEU A 58 -17.29 -10.22 0.13
N ARG A 59 -16.88 -10.56 1.35
CA ARG A 59 -15.97 -9.76 2.17
C ARG A 59 -14.59 -10.41 2.12
N TYR A 60 -13.65 -9.76 1.47
CA TYR A 60 -12.29 -10.26 1.31
C TYR A 60 -11.36 -9.54 2.29
N LEU A 61 -10.58 -10.29 3.07
CA LEU A 61 -9.56 -9.77 3.96
C LEU A 61 -8.19 -10.34 3.58
N CYS A 62 -7.32 -9.47 3.06
CA CYS A 62 -5.97 -9.82 2.69
C CYS A 62 -5.03 -9.72 3.90
N LEU A 63 -4.52 -10.87 4.36
CA LEU A 63 -3.53 -11.00 5.45
C LEU A 63 -2.32 -11.81 4.96
N VAL A 64 -1.83 -11.49 3.77
CA VAL A 64 -0.74 -12.23 3.14
C VAL A 64 0.58 -12.11 3.91
N GLY A 65 1.31 -13.21 4.04
CA GLY A 65 2.53 -13.26 4.84
C GLY A 65 2.33 -13.06 6.35
N MET A 66 1.08 -13.05 6.84
CA MET A 66 0.77 -12.95 8.27
C MET A 66 1.39 -14.12 9.04
N ASP A 67 2.17 -13.79 10.06
CA ASP A 67 2.67 -14.76 11.04
C ASP A 67 1.99 -14.59 12.41
N VAL A 68 2.35 -15.46 13.36
CA VAL A 68 1.78 -15.46 14.71
C VAL A 68 2.13 -14.18 15.49
N ASP A 69 3.35 -13.67 15.34
CA ASP A 69 3.79 -12.46 16.05
C ASP A 69 3.05 -11.22 15.54
N MET A 70 2.95 -11.07 14.21
CA MET A 70 2.18 -10.03 13.55
C MET A 70 0.70 -10.11 13.92
N MET A 71 0.10 -11.30 13.95
CA MET A 71 -1.31 -11.45 14.35
C MET A 71 -1.53 -10.99 15.80
N ILE A 72 -0.64 -11.35 16.73
CA ILE A 72 -0.76 -10.94 18.14
C ILE A 72 -0.62 -9.42 18.26
N ARG A 73 0.38 -8.80 17.62
CA ARG A 73 0.66 -7.37 17.74
C ARG A 73 -0.31 -6.50 16.95
N CYS A 74 -0.61 -6.89 15.72
CA CYS A 74 -1.33 -6.07 14.74
C CYS A 74 -2.82 -6.39 14.61
N ILE A 75 -3.29 -7.45 15.25
CA ILE A 75 -4.73 -7.74 15.36
C ILE A 75 -5.13 -7.86 16.84
N GLY A 76 -4.42 -8.69 17.61
CA GLY A 76 -4.81 -8.99 18.99
C GLY A 76 -4.60 -7.88 20.02
N ARG A 77 -3.76 -6.88 19.74
CA ARG A 77 -3.30 -5.86 20.72
C ARG A 77 -3.45 -4.43 20.22
N VAL A 78 -4.56 -4.14 19.54
CA VAL A 78 -4.82 -2.83 18.92
C VAL A 78 -6.10 -2.22 19.47
N ASP A 79 -6.03 -0.93 19.82
CA ASP A 79 -7.21 -0.10 20.11
C ASP A 79 -7.82 0.37 18.78
N PHE A 80 -8.60 -0.51 18.14
CA PHE A 80 -9.23 -0.23 16.85
C PHE A 80 -10.18 0.98 16.87
N PRO A 81 -11.01 1.22 17.90
CA PRO A 81 -11.82 2.43 17.97
C PRO A 81 -10.99 3.72 17.88
N THR A 82 -9.92 3.84 18.67
CA THR A 82 -9.04 5.02 18.63
C THR A 82 -8.28 5.11 17.31
N LEU A 83 -7.81 3.98 16.77
CA LEU A 83 -7.11 3.95 15.49
C LEU A 83 -8.03 4.39 14.33
N LYS A 84 -9.28 3.92 14.32
CA LYS A 84 -10.30 4.33 13.36
C LYS A 84 -10.58 5.83 13.44
N GLU A 85 -10.73 6.39 14.64
CA GLU A 85 -10.91 7.83 14.82
C GLU A 85 -9.72 8.63 14.26
N PHE A 86 -8.50 8.21 14.60
CA PHE A 86 -7.26 8.82 14.11
C PHE A 86 -7.19 8.80 12.57
N GLN A 87 -7.34 7.62 11.96
CA GLN A 87 -7.21 7.48 10.51
C GLN A 87 -8.34 8.22 9.77
N THR A 88 -9.56 8.25 10.33
CA THR A 88 -10.67 9.02 9.73
C THR A 88 -10.35 10.51 9.66
N LYS A 89 -9.78 11.08 10.74
CA LYS A 89 -9.33 12.49 10.73
C LYS A 89 -8.22 12.73 9.71
N VAL A 90 -7.26 11.81 9.58
CA VAL A 90 -6.21 11.92 8.55
C VAL A 90 -6.82 11.91 7.13
N VAL A 91 -7.81 11.06 6.87
CA VAL A 91 -8.53 11.03 5.58
C VAL A 91 -9.25 12.36 5.33
N GLU A 92 -9.92 12.93 6.33
CA GLU A 92 -10.60 14.23 6.21
C GLU A 92 -9.63 15.37 5.87
N LEU A 93 -8.47 15.40 6.54
CA LEU A 93 -7.43 16.39 6.28
C LEU A 93 -6.83 16.21 4.88
N THR A 94 -6.51 14.98 4.49
CA THR A 94 -5.93 14.65 3.18
C THR A 94 -6.89 14.96 2.03
N ARG A 95 -8.19 14.70 2.21
CA ARG A 95 -9.24 15.02 1.22
C ARG A 95 -9.38 16.52 0.96
N LYS A 96 -9.15 17.36 1.99
CA LYS A 96 -9.21 18.83 1.88
C LYS A 96 -7.95 19.41 1.26
N ALA A 97 -6.81 18.74 1.41
CA ALA A 97 -5.52 19.22 0.92
C ALA A 97 -5.47 19.23 -0.60
N LYS A 98 -5.05 20.35 -1.20
CA LYS A 98 -4.86 20.43 -2.65
C LYS A 98 -3.43 20.06 -3.04
N ARG A 99 -2.44 20.61 -2.35
CA ARG A 99 -1.02 20.40 -2.60
C ARG A 99 -0.42 19.57 -1.48
N MET A 100 0.44 18.65 -1.87
CA MET A 100 1.13 17.75 -0.96
C MET A 100 2.63 17.93 -1.16
N ARG A 101 3.38 17.90 -0.06
CA ARG A 101 4.83 17.70 -0.08
C ARG A 101 5.20 16.63 0.93
N ILE A 102 6.06 15.71 0.53
CA ILE A 102 6.58 14.65 1.40
C ILE A 102 8.10 14.71 1.34
N THR A 103 8.73 14.74 2.52
CA THR A 103 10.19 14.65 2.64
C THR A 103 10.61 13.59 3.65
N THR A 104 11.83 13.07 3.52
CA THR A 104 12.41 12.15 4.52
C THR A 104 13.87 12.50 4.81
N PRO A 105 14.42 12.10 5.96
CA PRO A 105 15.86 12.17 6.22
C PRO A 105 16.71 11.41 5.18
N ALA A 106 16.17 10.37 4.54
CA ALA A 106 16.85 9.61 3.49
C ALA A 106 16.98 10.37 2.15
N GLY A 107 16.28 11.51 2.01
CA GLY A 107 16.38 12.40 0.86
C GLY A 107 15.18 12.36 -0.07
N THR A 108 14.04 11.79 0.35
CA THR A 108 12.77 12.03 -0.34
C THR A 108 12.47 13.52 -0.29
N ASP A 109 12.09 14.09 -1.43
CA ASP A 109 11.49 15.42 -1.56
C ASP A 109 10.63 15.40 -2.83
N VAL A 110 9.35 15.15 -2.64
CA VAL A 110 8.38 14.98 -3.72
C VAL A 110 7.15 15.85 -3.43
N SER A 111 6.62 16.46 -4.49
CA SER A 111 5.37 17.22 -4.43
C SER A 111 4.40 16.75 -5.51
N PHE A 112 3.11 16.92 -5.21
CA PHE A 112 2.00 16.55 -6.08
C PHE A 112 0.72 17.27 -5.66
N GLU A 113 -0.29 17.22 -6.53
CA GLU A 113 -1.63 17.70 -6.23
C GLU A 113 -2.61 16.53 -6.06
N ASN A 114 -3.55 16.69 -5.13
CA ASN A 114 -4.65 15.75 -4.92
C ASN A 114 -5.85 16.15 -5.79
N ASP A 115 -6.56 15.14 -6.26
CA ASP A 115 -7.89 15.29 -6.85
C ASP A 115 -8.94 14.98 -5.77
N PRO A 116 -9.73 15.98 -5.31
CA PRO A 116 -10.70 15.77 -4.22
C PRO A 116 -11.84 14.83 -4.61
N SER A 117 -12.02 14.53 -5.90
CA SER A 117 -13.02 13.57 -6.39
C SER A 117 -12.54 12.12 -6.33
N ARG A 118 -11.24 11.88 -6.18
CA ARG A 118 -10.69 10.52 -6.12
C ARG A 118 -10.96 9.87 -4.76
N PRO A 119 -11.16 8.54 -4.74
CA PRO A 119 -11.33 7.80 -3.50
C PRO A 119 -10.03 7.83 -2.66
N ILE A 120 -10.22 7.83 -1.35
CA ILE A 120 -9.17 7.56 -0.36
C ILE A 120 -9.60 6.29 0.35
N LEU A 121 -8.80 5.24 0.23
CA LEU A 121 -9.00 3.97 0.91
C LEU A 121 -8.55 4.10 2.36
N LEU A 122 -9.37 3.56 3.26
CA LEU A 122 -9.19 3.65 4.70
C LEU A 122 -9.25 2.26 5.30
N GLU A 123 -8.07 1.69 5.58
CA GLU A 123 -7.95 0.36 6.15
C GLU A 123 -7.95 0.45 7.68
N VAL A 124 -9.12 0.19 8.26
CA VAL A 124 -9.35 0.19 9.72
C VAL A 124 -9.36 -1.22 10.31
N GLY A 125 -9.12 -2.24 9.49
CA GLY A 125 -9.02 -3.65 9.92
C GLY A 125 -10.36 -4.37 10.11
N TYR A 126 -11.47 -3.75 9.70
CA TYR A 126 -12.79 -4.37 9.69
C TYR A 126 -13.16 -4.77 8.27
N ALA A 127 -13.32 -6.07 8.02
CA ALA A 127 -13.89 -6.61 6.79
C ALA A 127 -15.39 -6.89 6.97
N ASP A 128 -16.15 -5.87 7.40
CA ASP A 128 -17.56 -5.99 7.75
C ASP A 128 -18.51 -5.61 6.59
N THR A 129 -17.99 -5.02 5.51
CA THR A 129 -18.73 -4.70 4.28
C THR A 129 -18.23 -5.49 3.07
N PRO A 130 -19.04 -5.70 2.01
CA PRO A 130 -18.58 -6.37 0.80
C PRO A 130 -17.43 -5.62 0.11
N GLY A 131 -16.53 -6.38 -0.52
CA GLY A 131 -15.35 -5.87 -1.22
C GLY A 131 -14.03 -6.23 -0.54
N PRO A 132 -12.92 -5.67 -1.03
CA PRO A 132 -11.60 -5.92 -0.50
C PRO A 132 -11.28 -5.08 0.72
N HIS A 133 -10.65 -5.71 1.71
CA HIS A 133 -10.15 -5.13 2.95
C HIS A 133 -8.77 -5.67 3.25
N PHE A 134 -7.99 -4.91 4.00
CA PHE A 134 -6.63 -5.23 4.36
C PHE A 134 -6.41 -5.06 5.87
N MET A 135 -5.21 -5.41 6.36
CA MET A 135 -4.83 -5.14 7.74
C MET A 135 -4.93 -3.64 8.04
N SER A 136 -5.31 -3.28 9.26
CA SER A 136 -5.50 -1.88 9.68
C SER A 136 -4.24 -1.03 9.59
N GLY A 137 -4.41 0.29 9.64
CA GLY A 137 -3.29 1.24 9.77
C GLY A 137 -2.65 1.63 8.45
N GLN A 138 -3.35 1.47 7.33
CA GLN A 138 -2.96 2.04 6.04
C GLN A 138 -4.07 2.99 5.54
N ILE A 139 -3.67 4.08 4.89
CA ILE A 139 -4.57 5.00 4.20
C ILE A 139 -3.98 5.26 2.83
N GLY A 140 -4.66 4.88 1.75
CA GLY A 140 -4.10 4.91 0.39
C GLY A 140 -4.94 5.75 -0.58
N TRP A 141 -4.29 6.48 -1.48
CA TRP A 141 -4.96 7.25 -2.54
C TRP A 141 -4.03 7.47 -3.75
N SER A 142 -4.60 7.87 -4.89
CA SER A 142 -3.83 8.21 -6.09
C SER A 142 -3.80 9.73 -6.33
N PRO A 143 -2.63 10.38 -6.29
CA PRO A 143 -2.46 11.78 -6.70
C PRO A 143 -2.80 12.02 -8.17
N ILE A 144 -2.99 13.28 -8.57
CA ILE A 144 -2.99 13.65 -10.00
C ILE A 144 -1.61 13.29 -10.56
N PHE A 145 -1.54 12.23 -11.37
CA PHE A 145 -0.28 11.56 -11.69
C PHE A 145 0.75 12.48 -12.32
N GLU A 146 0.29 13.33 -13.25
CA GLU A 146 1.12 14.25 -14.03
C GLU A 146 1.71 15.37 -13.15
N THR A 147 1.23 15.54 -11.92
CA THR A 147 1.75 16.54 -10.98
C THR A 147 2.84 16.00 -10.06
N ILE A 148 3.05 14.68 -10.02
CA ILE A 148 4.04 14.06 -9.14
C ILE A 148 5.45 14.36 -9.68
N ASN A 149 6.22 15.14 -8.93
CA ASN A 149 7.57 15.55 -9.32
C ASN A 149 8.50 15.57 -8.09
N GLY A 150 9.73 15.08 -8.28
CA GLY A 150 10.77 15.13 -7.26
C GLY A 150 11.55 13.83 -7.13
N VAL A 151 12.04 13.56 -5.92
CA VAL A 151 12.81 12.36 -5.59
C VAL A 151 12.07 11.57 -4.52
N ILE A 152 11.89 10.27 -4.74
CA ILE A 152 11.34 9.32 -3.77
C ILE A 152 12.45 8.35 -3.39
N VAL A 153 12.76 8.23 -2.11
CA VAL A 153 13.82 7.36 -1.59
C VAL A 153 13.22 6.27 -0.72
N PHE A 154 13.30 5.04 -1.19
CA PHE A 154 12.95 3.87 -0.42
C PHE A 154 14.11 3.49 0.50
N ASP A 155 13.86 3.44 1.80
CA ASP A 155 14.83 3.14 2.86
C ASP A 155 14.31 2.13 3.89
N GLY A 156 13.09 1.59 3.69
CA GLY A 156 12.52 0.50 4.47
C GLY A 156 12.59 -0.84 3.74
N SER A 157 11.56 -1.13 2.95
CA SER A 157 11.47 -2.31 2.08
C SER A 157 10.94 -1.94 0.70
N LEU A 158 11.16 -2.82 -0.26
CA LEU A 158 10.73 -2.70 -1.65
C LEU A 158 10.29 -4.07 -2.15
N SER A 159 8.98 -4.28 -2.27
CA SER A 159 8.43 -5.61 -2.51
C SER A 159 7.33 -5.60 -3.57
N PRO A 160 7.40 -6.49 -4.56
CA PRO A 160 8.58 -7.22 -5.05
C PRO A 160 9.68 -6.30 -5.66
N PRO A 161 10.88 -6.80 -5.99
CA PRO A 161 11.37 -8.16 -5.79
C PRO A 161 12.28 -8.30 -4.56
N ILE A 162 12.64 -7.21 -3.88
CA ILE A 162 13.77 -7.20 -2.94
C ILE A 162 13.35 -7.68 -1.54
N GLY A 163 12.26 -7.13 -1.00
CA GLY A 163 11.93 -7.22 0.42
C GLY A 163 12.66 -6.13 1.21
N LEU A 164 13.27 -6.50 2.34
CA LEU A 164 13.97 -5.53 3.21
C LEU A 164 15.21 -4.96 2.51
N LEU A 165 15.30 -3.62 2.43
CA LEU A 165 16.44 -2.94 1.80
C LEU A 165 17.66 -2.92 2.73
N LYS A 166 18.83 -3.12 2.15
CA LYS A 166 20.13 -2.90 2.83
C LYS A 166 20.67 -1.52 2.54
N GLU A 167 20.37 -0.99 1.35
CA GLU A 167 20.77 0.34 0.91
C GLU A 167 19.57 1.07 0.29
N PRO A 168 19.47 2.40 0.43
CA PRO A 168 18.35 3.13 -0.14
C PRO A 168 18.30 3.07 -1.67
N VAL A 169 17.09 2.97 -2.22
CA VAL A 169 16.81 3.07 -3.67
C VAL A 169 16.15 4.42 -3.95
N LYS A 170 16.75 5.23 -4.82
CA LYS A 170 16.26 6.58 -5.15
C LYS A 170 15.62 6.61 -6.53
N LEU A 171 14.39 7.09 -6.61
CA LEU A 171 13.64 7.28 -7.83
C LEU A 171 13.52 8.76 -8.14
N HIS A 172 13.95 9.18 -9.33
CA HIS A 172 13.67 10.50 -9.86
C HIS A 172 12.37 10.42 -10.65
N VAL A 173 11.38 11.18 -10.19
CA VAL A 173 10.03 11.16 -10.78
C VAL A 173 9.76 12.50 -11.44
N LYS A 174 9.31 12.45 -12.69
CA LYS A 174 8.83 13.60 -13.45
C LYS A 174 7.47 13.27 -14.03
N GLU A 175 6.48 14.10 -13.73
CA GLU A 175 5.10 13.95 -14.19
C GLU A 175 4.55 12.52 -13.95
N GLY A 176 4.83 11.97 -12.77
CA GLY A 176 4.39 10.63 -12.37
C GLY A 176 5.16 9.47 -13.00
N LYS A 177 6.17 9.74 -13.83
CA LYS A 177 7.04 8.73 -14.44
C LYS A 177 8.41 8.70 -13.78
N ILE A 178 8.89 7.50 -13.45
CA ILE A 178 10.26 7.24 -13.03
C ILE A 178 11.17 7.42 -14.24
N VAL A 179 12.04 8.43 -14.19
CA VAL A 179 12.98 8.75 -15.29
C VAL A 179 14.41 8.32 -14.99
N LYS A 180 14.73 8.06 -13.72
CA LYS A 180 16.04 7.57 -13.28
C LYS A 180 15.90 6.82 -11.95
N ILE A 181 16.66 5.74 -11.82
CA ILE A 181 16.79 4.96 -10.58
C ILE A 181 18.27 5.02 -10.17
N GLU A 182 18.54 5.33 -8.90
CA GLU A 182 19.90 5.36 -8.32
C GLU A 182 19.97 4.51 -7.06
N GLY A 183 21.15 3.97 -6.78
CA GLY A 183 21.45 3.20 -5.59
C GLY A 183 22.54 2.16 -5.88
N GLY A 184 22.71 1.23 -4.94
CA GLY A 184 23.64 0.11 -5.09
C GLY A 184 23.04 -1.07 -5.84
N LYS A 185 23.38 -2.27 -5.39
CA LYS A 185 22.96 -3.53 -6.05
C LYS A 185 21.44 -3.68 -6.14
N GLU A 186 20.72 -3.34 -5.07
CA GLU A 186 19.26 -3.49 -4.98
C GLU A 186 18.52 -2.56 -5.96
N ALA A 187 19.07 -1.38 -6.25
CA ALA A 187 18.54 -0.47 -7.26
C ALA A 187 18.69 -1.02 -8.70
N ILE A 188 19.83 -1.64 -9.00
CA ILE A 188 20.09 -2.28 -10.31
C ILE A 188 19.15 -3.49 -10.49
N GLU A 189 18.98 -4.30 -9.45
CA GLU A 189 18.08 -5.44 -9.47
C GLU A 189 16.62 -5.00 -9.66
N PHE A 190 16.18 -3.97 -8.94
CA PHE A 190 14.85 -3.41 -9.10
C PHE A 190 14.61 -2.86 -10.51
N GLU A 191 15.55 -2.09 -11.05
CA GLU A 191 15.43 -1.57 -12.42
C GLU A 191 15.37 -2.70 -13.45
N ALA A 192 16.18 -3.75 -13.29
CA ALA A 192 16.15 -4.93 -14.16
C ALA A 192 14.79 -5.66 -14.06
N TRP A 193 14.22 -5.78 -12.86
CA TRP A 193 12.92 -6.38 -12.64
C TRP A 193 11.80 -5.59 -13.34
N LEU A 194 11.76 -4.26 -13.21
CA LEU A 194 10.81 -3.41 -13.93
C LEU A 194 10.93 -3.57 -15.45
N LYS A 195 12.16 -3.61 -15.98
CA LYS A 195 12.42 -3.79 -17.43
C LYS A 195 12.03 -5.17 -17.93
N SER A 196 12.14 -6.21 -17.10
CA SER A 196 11.88 -7.60 -17.49
C SER A 196 10.44 -7.84 -17.98
N PHE A 197 9.51 -6.98 -17.55
CA PHE A 197 8.13 -7.06 -18.00
C PHE A 197 7.93 -6.60 -19.44
N ASP A 198 8.80 -5.77 -20.02
CA ASP A 198 8.55 -5.11 -21.32
C ASP A 198 7.16 -4.44 -21.34
N ASP A 199 6.94 -3.56 -20.36
CA ASP A 199 5.72 -2.76 -20.21
C ASP A 199 6.07 -1.37 -19.66
N PRO A 200 5.86 -0.29 -20.45
CA PRO A 200 6.20 1.06 -20.01
C PRO A 200 5.38 1.53 -18.80
N ASN A 201 4.21 0.94 -18.54
CA ASN A 201 3.40 1.30 -17.38
C ASN A 201 4.04 0.90 -16.05
N MET A 202 5.00 -0.05 -16.06
CA MET A 202 5.79 -0.41 -14.87
C MET A 202 6.66 0.73 -14.34
N PHE A 203 6.88 1.81 -15.11
CA PHE A 203 7.68 2.96 -14.68
C PHE A 203 6.84 4.14 -14.18
N TYR A 204 5.53 3.96 -13.97
CA TYR A 204 4.66 5.03 -13.48
C TYR A 204 4.22 4.80 -12.04
N MET A 205 4.11 5.90 -11.29
CA MET A 205 3.53 5.89 -9.95
C MET A 205 2.05 5.48 -9.99
N ALA A 206 1.63 4.69 -9.02
CA ALA A 206 0.29 4.10 -8.89
C ALA A 206 -0.53 4.76 -7.77
N HIS A 207 0.01 4.78 -6.55
CA HIS A 207 -0.65 5.32 -5.37
C HIS A 207 0.39 5.74 -4.33
N VAL A 208 -0.07 6.42 -3.29
CA VAL A 208 0.70 6.72 -2.08
C VAL A 208 -0.14 6.33 -0.88
N CYS A 209 0.49 5.77 0.13
CA CYS A 209 -0.16 5.46 1.39
C CYS A 209 0.55 6.09 2.60
N TYR A 210 -0.23 6.32 3.67
CA TYR A 210 0.33 6.52 5.01
C TYR A 210 0.35 5.21 5.79
N GLY A 211 1.44 4.98 6.53
CA GLY A 211 1.54 3.94 7.56
C GLY A 211 1.23 4.48 8.95
N PHE A 212 0.21 3.94 9.61
CA PHE A 212 -0.28 4.34 10.92
C PHE A 212 -0.73 3.16 11.80
N HIS A 213 -0.12 2.00 11.64
CA HIS A 213 -0.39 0.91 12.57
C HIS A 213 0.51 1.03 13.83
N PRO A 214 -0.06 1.10 15.05
CA PRO A 214 0.71 1.41 16.25
C PRO A 214 1.74 0.34 16.61
N ASN A 215 1.48 -0.91 16.26
CA ASN A 215 2.38 -2.02 16.59
C ASN A 215 3.16 -2.57 15.39
N ALA A 216 3.03 -1.96 14.20
CA ALA A 216 3.76 -2.42 13.03
C ALA A 216 5.25 -2.08 13.15
N LYS A 217 6.08 -3.00 12.68
CA LYS A 217 7.53 -2.85 12.58
C LYS A 217 7.98 -3.23 11.18
N LEU A 218 9.14 -2.72 10.78
CA LEU A 218 9.77 -3.11 9.52
C LEU A 218 10.32 -4.54 9.64
N THR A 219 9.87 -5.43 8.78
CA THR A 219 10.16 -6.88 8.79
C THR A 219 10.63 -7.41 7.44
N GLY A 220 10.37 -6.69 6.34
CA GLY A 220 10.49 -7.20 4.98
C GLY A 220 9.21 -7.88 4.47
N ALA A 221 8.19 -8.04 5.31
CA ALA A 221 6.86 -8.50 4.92
C ALA A 221 6.01 -7.27 4.57
N ILE A 222 5.71 -7.09 3.27
CA ILE A 222 5.06 -5.88 2.76
C ILE A 222 3.75 -5.56 3.50
N LEU A 223 2.96 -6.59 3.83
CA LEU A 223 1.72 -6.40 4.59
C LEU A 223 1.94 -5.59 5.89
N GLU A 224 3.01 -5.82 6.63
CA GLU A 224 3.31 -5.06 7.85
C GLU A 224 4.08 -3.76 7.54
N ASP A 225 5.00 -3.80 6.58
CA ASP A 225 5.94 -2.71 6.33
C ASP A 225 5.25 -1.43 5.83
N GLU A 226 4.20 -1.56 5.01
CA GLU A 226 3.39 -0.43 4.53
C GLU A 226 2.64 0.31 5.64
N ARG A 227 2.57 -0.32 6.82
CA ARG A 227 1.81 0.16 7.97
C ARG A 227 2.71 0.68 9.09
N VAL A 228 4.03 0.67 8.88
CA VAL A 228 5.00 1.21 9.84
C VAL A 228 4.62 2.65 10.18
N TRP A 229 4.47 2.93 11.46
CA TRP A 229 3.97 4.23 11.90
C TRP A 229 4.86 5.39 11.42
N GLY A 230 4.26 6.35 10.72
CA GLY A 230 4.93 7.55 10.23
C GLY A 230 5.75 7.33 8.96
N CYS A 231 5.63 6.17 8.31
CA CYS A 231 6.15 5.96 6.96
C CYS A 231 5.15 6.45 5.91
N THR A 232 5.64 6.63 4.70
CA THR A 232 4.82 6.68 3.49
C THR A 232 5.25 5.58 2.55
N GLU A 233 4.27 4.93 1.94
CA GLU A 233 4.46 3.88 0.95
C GLU A 233 4.13 4.46 -0.44
N TRP A 234 4.81 3.99 -1.48
CA TRP A 234 4.55 4.37 -2.86
C TRP A 234 4.46 3.17 -3.80
N GLY A 235 3.28 2.98 -4.36
CA GLY A 235 3.02 1.96 -5.36
C GLY A 235 3.49 2.37 -6.75
N ILE A 236 3.95 1.41 -7.53
CA ILE A 236 4.43 1.58 -8.91
C ILE A 236 3.80 0.51 -9.81
N GLY A 237 3.48 0.87 -11.05
CA GLY A 237 2.93 -0.04 -12.05
C GLY A 237 1.39 -0.04 -12.06
N ASN A 238 0.81 -1.22 -11.88
CA ASN A 238 -0.62 -1.43 -12.00
C ASN A 238 -1.39 -0.68 -10.90
N VAL A 239 -2.43 0.05 -11.27
CA VAL A 239 -3.38 0.66 -10.33
C VAL A 239 -4.81 0.42 -10.81
N GLY A 240 -5.67 -0.02 -9.89
CA GLY A 240 -7.08 -0.30 -10.18
C GLY A 240 -8.00 0.92 -10.08
N PRO A 241 -9.25 0.80 -10.55
CA PRO A 241 -10.25 1.87 -10.49
C PRO A 241 -10.66 2.25 -9.06
N MET A 242 -10.39 1.40 -8.06
CA MET A 242 -10.64 1.67 -6.64
C MET A 242 -9.80 2.83 -6.08
N LEU A 243 -8.68 3.15 -6.73
CA LEU A 243 -7.77 4.24 -6.36
C LEU A 243 -7.73 5.32 -7.48
N ALA A 244 -7.83 4.91 -8.74
CA ALA A 244 -7.76 5.79 -9.90
C ALA A 244 -8.94 5.56 -10.87
N PRO A 245 -10.17 5.96 -10.52
CA PRO A 245 -11.33 5.81 -11.41
C PRO A 245 -11.16 6.61 -12.72
N PRO A 246 -11.82 6.20 -13.82
CA PRO A 246 -12.80 5.11 -13.91
C PRO A 246 -12.21 3.71 -14.17
N LYS A 247 -10.95 3.61 -14.62
CA LYS A 247 -10.33 2.32 -15.01
C LYS A 247 -8.99 2.01 -14.36
N GLY A 248 -8.32 3.00 -13.78
CA GLY A 248 -6.93 2.89 -13.36
C GLY A 248 -5.94 2.89 -14.52
N ARG A 249 -4.73 2.39 -14.27
CA ARG A 249 -3.68 2.18 -15.27
C ARG A 249 -3.23 0.72 -15.17
N PRO A 250 -3.62 -0.15 -16.14
CA PRO A 250 -3.17 -1.53 -16.12
C PRO A 250 -1.66 -1.60 -16.38
N ALA A 251 -0.97 -2.46 -15.65
CA ALA A 251 0.41 -2.86 -15.94
C ALA A 251 0.59 -4.35 -15.66
N LYS A 252 1.67 -4.96 -16.17
CA LYS A 252 1.94 -6.39 -15.98
C LYS A 252 2.15 -6.79 -14.52
N SER A 253 2.55 -5.87 -13.65
CA SER A 253 2.76 -6.13 -12.22
C SER A 253 2.56 -4.88 -11.35
N HIS A 254 2.83 -5.02 -10.05
CA HIS A 254 2.73 -3.98 -9.03
C HIS A 254 3.87 -4.17 -8.02
N THR A 255 4.37 -3.07 -7.47
CA THR A 255 5.39 -3.06 -6.42
C THR A 255 5.20 -1.85 -5.53
N ASP A 256 5.51 -2.05 -4.25
CA ASP A 256 5.35 -1.05 -3.21
C ASP A 256 6.69 -0.81 -2.51
N GLY A 257 7.03 0.46 -2.30
CA GLY A 257 8.28 0.90 -1.71
C GLY A 257 8.08 1.80 -0.49
N ILE A 258 8.80 1.52 0.60
CA ILE A 258 8.61 2.18 1.89
C ILE A 258 9.62 3.30 2.11
N CYS A 259 9.12 4.50 2.36
CA CYS A 259 9.87 5.66 2.83
C CYS A 259 9.61 5.85 4.33
N LEU A 260 10.63 5.65 5.16
CA LEU A 260 10.53 5.78 6.62
C LEU A 260 10.64 7.25 7.06
N ASN A 261 10.10 7.53 8.25
CA ASN A 261 10.22 8.82 8.93
C ASN A 261 9.81 10.01 8.03
N SER A 262 8.64 9.92 7.41
CA SER A 262 8.15 10.94 6.51
C SER A 262 7.73 12.20 7.26
N SER A 263 8.16 13.35 6.76
CA SER A 263 7.52 14.63 7.03
C SER A 263 6.52 14.92 5.90
N VAL A 264 5.30 15.30 6.26
CA VAL A 264 4.19 15.46 5.30
C VAL A 264 3.53 16.81 5.52
N TRP A 265 3.37 17.56 4.44
CA TRP A 265 2.64 18.83 4.40
C TRP A 265 1.39 18.70 3.54
N LEU A 266 0.27 19.15 4.12
CA LEU A 266 -1.04 19.32 3.51
C LEU A 266 -1.22 20.82 3.26
N ASP A 267 -1.05 21.25 2.02
CA ASP A 267 -0.88 22.66 1.66
C ASP A 267 0.25 23.30 2.51
N ASP A 268 -0.09 24.24 3.40
CA ASP A 268 0.86 24.91 4.30
C ASP A 268 0.89 24.31 5.72
N VAL A 269 0.11 23.26 5.98
CA VAL A 269 -0.04 22.66 7.31
C VAL A 269 0.72 21.34 7.38
N GLN A 270 1.60 21.21 8.37
CA GLN A 270 2.37 19.99 8.58
C GLN A 270 1.54 18.94 9.34
N LEU A 271 1.43 17.74 8.77
CA LEU A 271 0.79 16.58 9.37
C LEU A 271 1.80 15.74 10.18
N LEU A 272 2.93 15.43 9.54
CA LEU A 272 4.02 14.64 10.11
C LEU A 272 5.33 15.44 10.09
N ASP A 273 6.14 15.27 11.13
CA ASP A 273 7.54 15.65 11.17
C ASP A 273 8.42 14.44 11.50
N LYS A 274 9.16 13.94 10.52
CA LYS A 274 10.06 12.78 10.64
C LYS A 274 9.37 11.56 11.26
N GLY A 275 8.18 11.25 10.76
CA GLY A 275 7.32 10.16 11.22
C GLY A 275 6.54 10.44 12.51
N LYS A 276 6.71 11.61 13.14
CA LYS A 276 5.94 12.02 14.32
C LYS A 276 4.74 12.84 13.93
N VAL A 277 3.60 12.59 14.57
CA VAL A 277 2.37 13.37 14.37
C VAL A 277 2.51 14.74 15.02
N VAL A 278 2.40 15.81 14.24
CA VAL A 278 2.50 17.19 14.72
C VAL A 278 1.22 18.01 14.55
N HIS A 279 0.23 17.48 13.83
CA HIS A 279 -1.04 18.17 13.65
C HIS A 279 -1.85 18.24 14.96
N PRO A 280 -2.30 19.43 15.39
CA PRO A 280 -2.97 19.63 16.70
C PRO A 280 -4.16 18.70 16.94
N GLU A 281 -4.96 18.42 15.91
CA GLU A 281 -6.14 17.54 16.02
C GLU A 281 -5.82 16.05 16.17
N LEU A 282 -4.56 15.64 15.95
CA LEU A 282 -4.14 14.24 15.90
C LEU A 282 -3.21 13.84 17.05
N ILE A 283 -2.52 14.79 17.68
CA ILE A 283 -1.52 14.52 18.73
C ILE A 283 -2.11 13.69 19.88
N GLU A 284 -3.28 14.05 20.40
CA GLU A 284 -3.88 13.34 21.53
C GLU A 284 -4.33 11.92 21.16
N LEU A 285 -4.76 11.69 19.92
CA LEU A 285 -5.10 10.35 19.42
C LEU A 285 -3.84 9.50 19.21
N ALA A 286 -2.78 10.09 18.65
CA ALA A 286 -1.49 9.41 18.52
C ALA A 286 -0.91 8.99 19.88
N LYS A 287 -1.02 9.86 20.91
CA LYS A 287 -0.62 9.53 22.29
C LYS A 287 -1.40 8.34 22.85
N LYS A 288 -2.72 8.29 22.69
CA LYS A 288 -3.55 7.15 23.12
C LYS A 288 -3.14 5.84 22.43
N LEU A 289 -2.68 5.92 21.19
CA LEU A 289 -2.14 4.79 20.42
C LEU A 289 -0.68 4.45 20.76
N GLY A 290 -0.05 5.12 21.74
CA GLY A 290 1.33 4.87 22.15
C GLY A 290 2.38 5.46 21.20
N LYS A 291 2.02 6.51 20.43
CA LYS A 291 2.83 7.11 19.36
C LYS A 291 3.10 8.61 19.57
N ALA A 292 3.33 8.99 20.83
CA ALA A 292 3.69 10.34 21.26
C ALA A 292 5.02 10.81 20.67
#